data_AF-A0A9X4QN14-F1
#
_entry.id   AF-A0A9X4QN14-F1
#
_cell.length_a   1.000
_cell.length_b   1.000
_cell.length_c   1.000
_cell.angle_alpha   90.00
_cell.angle_beta   90.00
_cell.angle_gamma   90.00
#
_symmetry.space_group_name_H-M   'P 1'
#
loop_
_entity.id
_entity.type
_entity.pdbx_description
1 polymer ?
#
loop_
_entity_poly.entity_id
_entity_poly.type
_entity_poly.pdbx_seq_one_letter_code
_entity_poly.pdbx_strand_id
1 'polypeptide(L)'
;MWRRGDAQSIAAIGNPLIWWGGLAAMLLSWWLGARNRDKAVLTIAVMYLSFYVPWMVSPRSITFLYHYFPMVPLLILSIVWMLRWVEQRWYYGRTFTVLVVAGAAVLFIWFYPVLTGMTISREWMNFGIRWLPSWGF
;
A
#
# COMPACT_ATOMS: atom_id res chain seq x y z
N MET A 1 -31.12 -8.21 11.50
CA MET A 1 -31.57 -7.47 12.70
C MET A 1 -30.35 -6.72 13.24
N TRP A 2 -30.20 -5.43 12.94
CA TRP A 2 -29.02 -4.63 13.31
C TRP A 2 -29.11 -4.21 14.77
N ARG A 3 -28.16 -4.60 15.63
CA ARG A 3 -28.11 -4.13 17.02
C ARG A 3 -27.57 -2.70 17.05
N ARG A 4 -28.20 -1.83 17.85
CA ARG A 4 -27.74 -0.45 18.09
C ARG A 4 -26.32 -0.50 18.70
N GLY A 5 -25.29 -0.27 17.89
CA GLY A 5 -23.89 -0.36 18.32
C GLY A 5 -22.95 -1.02 17.30
N ASP A 6 -23.50 -1.76 16.35
CA ASP A 6 -22.72 -2.40 15.29
C ASP A 6 -22.63 -1.49 14.07
N ALA A 7 -21.54 -1.59 13.32
CA ALA A 7 -21.47 -1.03 11.98
C ALA A 7 -20.69 -1.97 11.05
N GLN A 8 -21.06 -1.92 9.78
CA GLN A 8 -20.45 -2.68 8.70
C GLN A 8 -20.13 -1.68 7.59
N SER A 9 -18.88 -1.68 7.14
CA SER A 9 -18.46 -0.92 5.98
C SER A 9 -17.44 -1.76 5.21
N ILE A 10 -17.71 -1.96 3.92
CA ILE A 10 -16.76 -2.58 3.00
C ILE A 10 -15.96 -1.43 2.39
N ALA A 11 -14.87 -1.07 3.06
CA ALA A 11 -13.94 -0.08 2.55
C ALA A 11 -12.72 -0.82 1.98
N ALA A 12 -12.39 -0.54 0.73
CA ALA A 12 -11.18 -1.02 0.08
C ALA A 12 -9.94 -0.25 0.59
N ILE A 13 -9.71 -0.27 1.90
CA ILE A 13 -8.53 0.33 2.53
C ILE A 13 -7.43 -0.70 2.44
N GLY A 14 -6.52 -0.51 1.49
CA GLY A 14 -5.36 -1.39 1.39
C GLY A 14 -4.38 -1.17 2.56
N ASN A 15 -3.43 -2.08 2.70
CA ASN A 15 -2.50 -2.12 3.83
C ASN A 15 -1.66 -0.83 3.93
N PRO A 16 -1.82 0.00 4.99
CA PRO A 16 -1.14 1.30 5.09
C PRO A 16 0.39 1.21 4.94
N LEU A 17 1.01 0.13 5.42
CA LEU A 17 2.44 -0.08 5.27
C LEU A 17 2.83 -0.28 3.80
N ILE A 18 2.02 -1.00 3.02
CA ILE A 18 2.26 -1.21 1.59
C ILE A 18 2.01 0.08 0.81
N TRP A 19 0.99 0.86 1.18
CA TRP A 19 0.68 2.12 0.48
C TRP A 19 1.73 3.19 0.75
N TRP A 20 1.96 3.52 2.03
CA TRP A 20 2.90 4.58 2.42
C TRP A 20 4.35 4.13 2.27
N GLY A 21 4.68 2.94 2.77
CA GLY A 21 6.01 2.36 2.64
C GLY A 21 6.34 2.04 1.19
N GLY A 22 5.36 1.60 0.40
CA GLY A 22 5.53 1.39 -1.04
C GLY A 22 5.77 2.67 -1.81
N LEU A 23 5.03 3.75 -1.52
CA LEU A 23 5.25 5.03 -2.18
C LEU A 23 6.67 5.57 -1.89
N ALA A 24 7.09 5.50 -0.62
CA ALA A 24 8.44 5.88 -0.23
C ALA A 24 9.51 5.00 -0.91
N ALA A 25 9.33 3.67 -0.90
CA ALA A 25 10.24 2.74 -1.54
C ALA A 25 10.30 2.93 -3.07
N MET A 26 9.19 3.28 -3.71
CA MET A 26 9.12 3.58 -5.13
C MET A 26 9.90 4.84 -5.50
N LEU A 27 9.68 5.95 -4.80
CA LEU A 27 10.41 7.18 -5.10
C LEU A 27 11.93 7.02 -4.85
N LEU A 28 12.29 6.35 -3.76
CA LEU A 28 13.70 6.06 -3.45
C LEU A 28 14.32 5.07 -4.44
N SER A 29 13.60 4.02 -4.83
CA SER A 29 14.10 3.06 -5.81
C SER A 29 14.32 3.75 -7.14
N TRP A 30 13.39 4.59 -7.63
CA TRP A 30 13.55 5.33 -8.88
C TRP A 30 14.76 6.25 -8.84
N TRP A 31 14.97 6.97 -7.73
CA TRP A 31 16.14 7.84 -7.57
C TRP A 31 17.46 7.05 -7.58
N LEU A 32 17.56 5.98 -6.77
CA LEU A 32 18.75 5.13 -6.71
C LEU A 32 18.98 4.38 -8.03
N GLY A 33 17.92 3.86 -8.63
CA GLY A 33 17.92 3.14 -9.89
C GLY A 33 18.36 4.02 -11.06
N ALA A 34 17.90 5.27 -11.12
CA ALA A 34 18.38 6.25 -12.09
C ALA A 34 19.86 6.57 -11.90
N ARG A 35 20.33 6.76 -10.65
CA ARG A 35 21.73 7.01 -10.33
C ARG A 35 22.65 5.83 -10.71
N ASN A 36 22.18 4.61 -10.45
CA ASN A 36 22.94 3.38 -10.71
C ASN A 36 22.72 2.82 -12.13
N ARG A 37 21.85 3.46 -12.93
CA ARG A 37 21.39 2.99 -14.25
C ARG A 37 20.86 1.55 -14.21
N ASP A 38 20.15 1.20 -13.14
CA ASP A 38 19.50 -0.10 -13.00
C ASP A 38 18.30 -0.17 -13.96
N LYS A 39 18.46 -0.96 -15.02
CA LYS A 39 17.44 -1.13 -16.06
C LYS A 39 16.14 -1.70 -15.49
N ALA A 40 16.20 -2.58 -14.49
CA ALA A 40 15.00 -3.20 -13.93
C ALA A 40 14.12 -2.15 -13.23
N VAL A 41 14.72 -1.29 -12.42
CA VAL A 41 13.99 -0.21 -11.72
C VAL A 41 13.45 0.82 -12.69
N LEU A 42 14.26 1.20 -13.69
CA LEU A 42 13.81 2.13 -14.73
C LEU A 42 12.65 1.56 -15.55
N THR A 43 12.68 0.27 -15.88
CA THR A 43 11.54 -0.41 -16.52
C THR A 43 10.31 -0.38 -15.63
N ILE A 44 10.43 -0.69 -14.34
CA ILE A 44 9.30 -0.61 -13.39
C ILE A 44 8.76 0.82 -13.31
N ALA A 45 9.63 1.83 -13.26
CA ALA A 45 9.24 3.24 -13.24
C ALA A 45 8.47 3.64 -14.50
N VAL A 46 8.98 3.26 -15.69
CA VAL A 46 8.31 3.51 -16.96
C VAL A 46 6.95 2.80 -17.00
N MET A 47 6.88 1.52 -16.63
CA MET A 47 5.60 0.79 -16.58
C MET A 47 4.60 1.49 -15.66
N TYR A 48 5.03 1.90 -14.47
CA TYR A 48 4.18 2.58 -13.51
C TYR A 48 3.66 3.91 -14.08
N LEU A 49 4.54 4.72 -14.67
CA LEU A 49 4.16 6.00 -15.28
C LEU A 49 3.28 5.80 -16.51
N SER A 50 3.50 4.78 -17.32
CA SER A 50 2.64 4.44 -18.46
C SER A 50 1.23 4.07 -18.03
N PHE A 51 1.06 3.44 -16.87
CA PHE A 51 -0.27 3.23 -16.30
C PHE A 51 -0.82 4.50 -15.65
N TYR A 52 -0.01 5.27 -14.91
CA TYR A 52 -0.48 6.39 -14.10
C TYR A 52 -0.76 7.67 -14.88
N VAL A 53 0.11 8.06 -15.82
CA VAL A 53 0.03 9.34 -16.55
C VAL A 53 -1.24 9.44 -17.41
N PRO A 54 -1.67 8.43 -18.18
CA PRO A 54 -2.92 8.52 -18.94
C PRO A 54 -4.15 8.76 -18.05
N TRP A 55 -4.14 8.23 -16.82
CA TRP A 55 -5.22 8.47 -15.86
C TRP A 55 -5.22 9.91 -15.33
N MET A 56 -4.06 10.56 -15.19
CA MET A 56 -3.97 11.98 -14.79
C MET A 56 -4.57 12.92 -15.83
N VAL A 57 -4.46 12.58 -17.12
CA VAL A 57 -4.90 13.43 -18.24
C VAL A 57 -6.36 13.15 -18.64
N SER A 58 -6.96 12.07 -18.10
CA SER A 58 -8.33 11.71 -18.42
C SER A 58 -9.34 12.76 -17.91
N PRO A 59 -10.27 13.26 -18.75
CA PRO A 59 -11.25 14.28 -18.37
C PRO A 59 -12.38 13.77 -17.45
N ARG A 60 -12.16 12.64 -16.78
CA ARG A 60 -13.16 12.01 -15.90
C ARG A 60 -13.14 12.69 -14.53
N SER A 61 -14.28 13.25 -14.13
CA SER A 61 -14.49 13.97 -12.87
C SER A 61 -14.60 13.06 -11.63
N ILE A 62 -14.71 11.74 -11.79
CA ILE A 62 -14.84 10.79 -10.69
C ILE A 62 -13.81 9.67 -10.86
N THR A 63 -12.77 9.70 -10.05
CA THR A 63 -11.79 8.62 -9.91
C THR A 63 -11.86 8.06 -8.50
N PHE A 64 -11.91 6.74 -8.43
CA PHE A 64 -11.94 5.99 -7.18
C PHE A 64 -10.65 5.21 -7.00
N LEU A 65 -10.33 4.88 -5.74
CA LEU A 65 -9.12 4.17 -5.35
C LEU A 65 -8.88 2.86 -6.13
N TYR A 66 -9.93 2.18 -6.59
CA TYR A 66 -9.77 0.92 -7.30
C TYR A 66 -9.07 1.05 -8.66
N HIS A 67 -9.07 2.23 -9.28
CA HIS A 67 -8.29 2.48 -10.49
C HIS A 67 -6.78 2.40 -10.23
N TYR A 68 -6.37 2.50 -8.96
CA TYR A 68 -4.98 2.36 -8.54
C TYR A 68 -4.54 0.89 -8.36
N PHE A 69 -5.48 -0.06 -8.22
CA PHE A 69 -5.14 -1.48 -7.99
C PHE A 69 -4.17 -2.08 -9.02
N PRO A 70 -4.28 -1.78 -10.33
CA PRO A 70 -3.32 -2.28 -11.33
C PRO A 70 -1.88 -1.81 -11.10
N MET A 71 -1.67 -0.67 -10.42
CA MET A 71 -0.33 -0.17 -10.11
C MET A 71 0.27 -0.80 -8.84
N VAL A 72 -0.55 -1.44 -7.98
CA VAL A 72 -0.10 -2.03 -6.71
C VAL A 72 0.98 -3.12 -6.90
N PRO A 73 0.89 -4.04 -7.89
CA PRO A 73 1.97 -4.98 -8.15
C PRO A 73 3.30 -4.30 -8.49
N LEU A 74 3.27 -3.19 -9.24
CA LEU A 74 4.48 -2.41 -9.58
C LEU A 74 5.05 -1.69 -8.36
N LEU A 75 4.17 -1.23 -7.47
CA LEU A 75 4.55 -0.69 -6.17
C LEU A 75 5.26 -1.75 -5.32
N ILE A 76 4.71 -2.97 -5.26
CA ILE A 76 5.31 -4.10 -4.54
C ILE A 76 6.69 -4.46 -5.11
N LEU A 77 6.86 -4.48 -6.43
CA LEU A 77 8.17 -4.71 -7.06
C LEU A 77 9.20 -3.66 -6.62
N SER A 78 8.78 -2.40 -6.48
CA SER A 78 9.65 -1.34 -5.97
C SER A 78 10.03 -1.55 -4.51
N ILE A 79 9.10 -2.03 -3.67
CA ILE A 79 9.39 -2.43 -2.27
C ILE A 79 10.42 -3.55 -2.25
N VAL A 80 10.19 -4.62 -3.01
CA VAL A 80 11.08 -5.80 -3.05
C VAL A 80 12.49 -5.39 -3.48
N TRP A 81 12.60 -4.56 -4.52
CA TRP A 81 13.90 -4.05 -4.94
C TRP A 81 14.59 -3.24 -3.83
N MET A 82 13.84 -2.37 -3.12
CA MET A 82 14.39 -1.57 -2.04
C MET A 82 14.84 -2.43 -0.85
N LEU A 83 14.07 -3.44 -0.47
CA LEU A 83 14.44 -4.38 0.59
C LEU A 83 15.71 -5.14 0.23
N ARG A 84 15.82 -5.62 -1.01
CA ARG A 84 17.04 -6.26 -1.52
C ARG A 84 18.24 -5.31 -1.49
N TRP A 85 18.04 -4.05 -1.86
CA TRP A 85 19.10 -3.04 -1.79
C TRP A 85 19.59 -2.82 -0.36
N VAL A 86 18.67 -2.75 0.61
CA VAL A 86 19.00 -2.64 2.05
C VAL A 86 19.74 -3.87 2.56
N GLU A 87 19.29 -5.08 2.20
CA GLU A 87 19.95 -6.36 2.56
C GLU A 87 21.42 -6.42 2.12
N GLN A 88 21.73 -5.88 0.95
CA GLN A 88 23.09 -5.88 0.42
C GLN A 88 24.00 -4.82 1.06
N ARG A 89 23.43 -3.77 1.67
CA ARG A 89 24.18 -2.62 2.18
C ARG A 89 24.28 -2.58 3.70
N TRP A 90 23.35 -3.22 4.40
CA TRP A 90 23.24 -3.16 5.85
C TRP A 90 23.26 -4.55 6.46
N TYR A 91 24.08 -4.73 7.50
CA TYR A 91 24.24 -6.01 8.20
C TYR A 91 22.91 -6.59 8.72
N TYR A 92 22.02 -5.73 9.24
CA TYR A 92 20.68 -6.12 9.72
C TYR A 92 19.59 -6.09 8.65
N GLY A 93 19.95 -5.94 7.37
CA GLY A 93 18.97 -5.75 6.30
C GLY A 93 18.00 -6.93 6.17
N ARG A 94 18.45 -8.17 6.39
CA ARG A 94 17.55 -9.35 6.34
C ARG A 94 16.53 -9.33 7.48
N THR A 95 16.95 -8.93 8.68
CA THR A 95 16.05 -8.73 9.82
C THR A 95 15.05 -7.63 9.50
N PHE A 96 15.49 -6.52 8.90
CA PHE A 96 14.61 -5.45 8.45
C PHE A 96 13.55 -5.93 7.44
N THR A 97 13.95 -6.70 6.42
CA THR A 97 13.01 -7.31 5.46
C THR A 97 11.97 -8.17 6.16
N VAL A 98 12.40 -9.05 7.08
CA VAL A 98 11.49 -9.90 7.85
C VAL A 98 10.51 -9.07 8.67
N LEU A 99 10.97 -7.99 9.31
CA LEU A 99 10.11 -7.10 10.08
C LEU A 99 9.08 -6.38 9.19
N VAL A 100 9.48 -5.93 8.01
CA VAL A 100 8.57 -5.29 7.05
C VAL A 100 7.49 -6.27 6.57
N VAL A 101 7.88 -7.50 6.22
CA VAL A 101 6.95 -8.55 5.77
C VAL A 101 6.03 -8.99 6.91
N ALA A 102 6.56 -9.19 8.11
CA ALA A 102 5.77 -9.54 9.29
C ALA A 102 4.79 -8.41 9.65
N GLY A 103 5.24 -7.15 9.60
CA GLY A 103 4.38 -5.98 9.79
C GLY A 103 3.25 -5.91 8.76
N ALA A 104 3.55 -6.19 7.49
CA ALA A 104 2.53 -6.28 6.45
C ALA A 104 1.49 -7.38 6.74
N ALA A 105 1.93 -8.56 7.21
CA ALA A 105 1.04 -9.66 7.58
C ALA A 105 0.17 -9.33 8.80
N VAL A 106 0.76 -8.70 9.84
CA VAL A 106 0.03 -8.25 11.03
C VAL A 106 -1.04 -7.24 10.65
N LEU A 107 -0.72 -6.26 9.80
CA LEU A 107 -1.69 -5.27 9.34
C LEU A 107 -2.79 -5.90 8.48
N PHE A 108 -2.46 -6.91 7.66
CA PHE A 108 -3.48 -7.65 6.93
C PHE A 108 -4.48 -8.32 7.88
N ILE A 109 -4.00 -8.97 8.94
CA ILE A 109 -4.87 -9.58 9.97
C ILE A 109 -5.68 -8.50 10.70
N TRP A 110 -5.07 -7.37 11.04
CA TRP A 110 -5.72 -6.27 11.73
C TRP A 110 -6.88 -5.66 10.92
N PHE A 111 -6.68 -5.47 9.62
CA PHE A 111 -7.70 -4.92 8.70
C PHE A 111 -8.64 -5.98 8.11
N TYR A 112 -8.42 -7.27 8.39
CA TYR A 112 -9.22 -8.38 7.87
C TYR A 112 -10.75 -8.24 8.09
N PRO A 113 -11.24 -7.79 9.27
CA PRO A 113 -12.69 -7.63 9.49
C PRO A 113 -13.33 -6.60 8.53
N VAL A 114 -12.59 -5.55 8.17
CA VAL A 114 -13.04 -4.49 7.23
C VAL A 114 -13.02 -5.00 5.80
N LEU A 115 -11.98 -5.76 5.44
CA LEU A 115 -11.85 -6.36 4.11
C LEU A 115 -12.95 -7.39 3.82
N THR A 116 -13.43 -8.08 4.85
CA THR A 116 -14.47 -9.13 4.73
C THR A 116 -15.88 -8.64 5.07
N GLY A 117 -16.04 -7.40 5.52
CA GLY A 117 -17.34 -6.85 5.90
C GLY A 117 -17.93 -7.49 7.16
N MET A 118 -17.11 -8.06 8.05
CA MET A 118 -17.57 -8.61 9.32
C MET A 118 -18.18 -7.53 10.20
N THR A 119 -19.23 -7.88 10.94
CA THR A 119 -19.78 -7.02 12.00
C THR A 119 -18.74 -6.82 13.09
N ILE A 120 -18.31 -5.58 13.27
CA ILE A 120 -17.45 -5.17 14.39
C ILE A 120 -18.16 -4.06 15.18
N SER A 121 -17.76 -3.89 16.45
CA SER A 121 -18.30 -2.82 17.28
C SER A 121 -17.89 -1.45 16.70
N ARG A 122 -18.77 -0.46 16.81
CA ARG A 122 -18.47 0.93 16.38
C ARG A 122 -17.26 1.53 17.08
N GLU A 123 -17.01 1.15 18.33
CA GLU A 123 -15.82 1.58 19.08
C GLU A 123 -14.55 1.03 18.43
N TRP A 124 -14.52 -0.27 18.11
CA TRP A 124 -13.35 -0.87 17.44
C TRP A 124 -13.10 -0.25 16.06
N MET A 125 -14.16 0.07 15.33
CA MET A 125 -14.04 0.71 14.03
C MET A 125 -13.52 2.15 14.12
N ASN A 126 -13.96 2.92 15.11
CA ASN A 126 -13.51 4.30 15.30
C ASN A 126 -12.09 4.38 15.92
N PHE A 127 -11.73 3.50 16.85
CA PHE A 127 -10.43 3.55 17.54
C PHE A 127 -9.36 2.68 16.88
N GLY A 128 -9.71 1.46 16.48
CA GLY A 128 -8.75 0.46 15.99
C GLY A 128 -8.47 0.56 14.49
N ILE A 129 -9.45 0.99 13.70
CA ILE A 129 -9.39 0.94 12.23
C ILE A 129 -9.32 2.34 11.61
N ARG A 130 -10.05 3.33 12.13
CA ARG A 130 -10.06 4.69 11.60
C ARG A 130 -8.81 5.47 12.00
N TRP A 131 -7.70 5.15 11.34
CA TRP A 131 -6.41 5.82 11.56
C TRP A 131 -6.37 7.23 11.00
N LEU A 132 -7.14 7.49 9.93
CA LEU A 132 -7.26 8.80 9.31
C LEU A 132 -8.68 9.34 9.48
N PRO A 133 -8.85 10.64 9.79
CA PRO A 133 -10.19 11.23 9.97
C PRO A 133 -11.01 11.22 8.68
N SER A 134 -10.37 11.15 7.50
CA SER A 134 -11.00 11.05 6.18
C SER A 134 -11.52 9.65 5.83
N TRP A 135 -11.19 8.61 6.60
CA TRP A 135 -11.75 7.28 6.39
C TRP A 135 -13.20 7.27 6.90
N GLY A 136 -14.14 7.39 5.96
CA GLY A 136 -15.56 7.30 6.20
C GLY A 136 -15.98 5.84 6.37
N PHE A 137 -16.25 5.45 7.62
CA PHE A 137 -16.93 4.22 7.97
C PHE A 137 -18.29 4.52 8.57
#